data_AF-A0A7V9PBW5-F1
#
_entry.id   AF-A0A7V9PBW5-F1
#
_cell.length_a   1.000
_cell.length_b   1.000
_cell.length_c   1.000
_cell.angle_alpha   90.00
_cell.angle_beta   90.00
_cell.angle_gamma   90.00
#
_symmetry.space_group_name_H-M   'P 1'
#
loop_
_entity.id
_entity.type
_entity.pdbx_description
1 polymer ?
#
loop_
_entity_poly.entity_id
_entity_poly.type
_entity_poly.pdbx_seq_one_letter_code
_entity_poly.pdbx_strand_id
1 'polypeptide(L)'
;MRYFLLILFSFFFFTACQKAETRYAASLDAKHFILRGKVVAVDKAKKKVTVAHEEIKNYMEAMTMDFPVKDDFVLNDLTKDADIRADLIVDKDAFWLENFSITAAPDPNRQAVVVNEDFAQIGREVPDFRLTNQDGKSISFKDFRGKALAITFIYTRCPLPEYCSLMSRNFSDLVNQLQSETAEQKSKIRLLSISFDPQTDTPQKLKEYGLGYLGKGAKPDFTIWQLATAQDAQVKTIAEFFGLRYETDEADKTQIKHSLRTIVIAPDGKVRKIFSGNEWTTDELYKELYMAAVIND
;
A
#
# COMPACT_ATOMS: atom_id res chain seq x y z
N MET A 1 -53.00 48.22 -22.09
CA MET A 1 -52.73 46.77 -21.96
C MET A 1 -51.27 46.56 -22.36
N ARG A 2 -50.31 46.47 -21.43
CA ARG A 2 -49.83 45.23 -20.74
C ARG A 2 -49.55 44.14 -21.80
N TYR A 3 -48.33 43.63 -21.97
CA TYR A 3 -47.63 42.78 -21.00
C TYR A 3 -46.10 42.86 -21.10
N PHE A 4 -45.46 42.90 -19.92
CA PHE A 4 -44.03 42.80 -19.66
C PHE A 4 -43.69 41.31 -19.48
N LEU A 5 -42.75 40.75 -20.26
CA LEU A 5 -42.34 39.35 -20.14
C LEU A 5 -41.11 39.26 -19.21
N LEU A 6 -41.35 38.90 -17.95
CA LEU A 6 -40.32 38.63 -16.94
C LEU A 6 -39.80 37.20 -17.13
N ILE A 7 -38.53 37.05 -17.52
CA ILE A 7 -37.82 35.77 -17.54
C ILE A 7 -37.27 35.53 -16.12
N LEU A 8 -37.91 34.62 -15.37
CA LEU A 8 -37.40 34.13 -14.09
C LEU A 8 -36.26 33.12 -14.34
N PHE A 9 -35.04 33.49 -13.97
CA PHE A 9 -33.92 32.56 -13.88
C PHE A 9 -34.06 31.74 -12.59
N SER A 10 -34.57 30.51 -12.70
CA SER A 10 -34.67 29.59 -11.58
C SER A 10 -33.28 29.02 -11.26
N PHE A 11 -32.67 29.51 -10.18
CA PHE A 11 -31.43 28.97 -9.61
C PHE A 11 -31.74 27.58 -9.02
N PHE A 12 -31.43 26.52 -9.77
CA PHE A 12 -31.38 25.16 -9.23
C PHE A 12 -30.18 25.06 -8.28
N PHE A 13 -30.46 25.08 -6.98
CA PHE A 13 -29.49 24.69 -5.97
C PHE A 13 -29.13 23.21 -6.17
N PHE A 14 -27.91 22.96 -6.65
CA PHE A 14 -27.27 21.66 -6.54
C PHE A 14 -26.99 21.41 -5.04
N THR A 15 -27.90 20.72 -4.36
CA THR A 15 -27.57 20.04 -3.10
C THR A 15 -26.65 18.86 -3.43
N ALA A 16 -25.35 19.15 -3.45
CA ALA A 16 -24.31 18.16 -3.50
C ALA A 16 -24.45 17.25 -2.27
N CYS A 17 -24.90 16.01 -2.49
CA CYS A 17 -24.85 14.97 -1.48
C CYS A 17 -23.42 14.41 -1.44
N GLN A 18 -22.48 15.18 -0.91
CA GLN A 18 -21.15 14.69 -0.55
C GLN A 18 -21.25 13.95 0.79
N LYS A 19 -21.50 12.64 0.75
CA LYS A 19 -21.37 11.78 1.93
C LYS A 19 -21.08 10.34 1.53
N ALA A 20 -19.91 10.09 0.95
CA ALA A 20 -19.50 8.73 0.62
C ALA A 20 -17.98 8.48 0.60
N GLU A 21 -17.15 9.19 1.38
CA GLU A 21 -15.70 8.84 1.43
C GLU A 21 -15.07 8.76 2.83
N THR A 22 -15.80 9.04 3.91
CA THR A 22 -15.26 9.05 5.29
C THR A 22 -15.73 7.87 6.14
N ARG A 23 -15.71 6.63 5.62
CA ARG A 23 -16.22 5.48 6.40
C ARG A 23 -15.17 4.64 7.13
N TYR A 24 -13.88 4.71 6.81
CA TYR A 24 -12.89 3.76 7.36
C TYR A 24 -11.52 4.38 7.73
N ALA A 25 -11.54 5.55 8.38
CA ALA A 25 -10.37 6.07 9.10
C ALA A 25 -10.56 5.78 10.60
N ALA A 26 -9.69 4.93 11.17
CA ALA A 26 -9.76 4.58 12.59
C ALA A 26 -9.29 5.75 13.46
N SER A 27 -10.03 6.05 14.52
CA SER A 27 -9.58 6.96 15.57
C SER A 27 -8.44 6.35 16.39
N LEU A 28 -7.71 7.20 17.13
CA LEU A 28 -6.60 6.76 17.99
C LEU A 28 -7.05 5.79 19.09
N ASP A 29 -8.34 5.79 19.44
CA ASP A 29 -8.93 4.91 20.45
C ASP A 29 -9.51 3.62 19.87
N ALA A 30 -9.36 3.39 18.56
CA ALA A 30 -9.87 2.21 17.90
C ALA A 30 -9.23 0.94 18.47
N LYS A 31 -10.07 -0.08 18.70
CA LYS A 31 -9.61 -1.39 19.17
C LYS A 31 -9.34 -2.28 17.96
N HIS A 32 -8.20 -2.97 18.01
CA HIS A 32 -7.77 -3.88 16.96
C HIS A 32 -7.83 -5.31 17.49
N PHE A 33 -8.57 -6.15 16.80
CA PHE A 33 -8.69 -7.57 17.11
C PHE A 33 -8.23 -8.40 15.92
N ILE A 34 -7.65 -9.56 16.20
CA ILE A 34 -7.35 -10.53 15.15
C ILE A 34 -8.61 -11.35 14.94
N LEU A 35 -9.19 -11.27 13.74
CA LEU A 35 -10.27 -12.15 13.31
C LEU A 35 -9.69 -13.30 12.49
N ARG A 36 -10.04 -14.53 12.88
CA ARG A 36 -9.80 -15.75 12.10
C ARG A 36 -11.14 -16.38 11.80
N GLY A 37 -11.32 -16.88 10.58
CA GLY A 37 -12.60 -17.49 10.23
C GLY A 37 -12.69 -17.94 8.79
N LYS A 38 -13.82 -18.57 8.47
CA LYS A 38 -14.12 -19.04 7.12
C LYS A 38 -15.08 -18.09 6.42
N VAL A 39 -14.76 -17.69 5.20
CA VAL A 39 -15.65 -16.91 4.34
C VAL A 39 -16.86 -17.77 3.95
N VAL A 40 -18.04 -17.34 4.37
CA VAL A 40 -19.32 -17.99 4.03
C VAL A 40 -19.90 -17.39 2.75
N ALA A 41 -19.75 -16.08 2.55
CA ALA A 41 -20.21 -15.38 1.35
C ALA A 41 -19.45 -14.05 1.15
N VAL A 42 -19.43 -13.56 -0.09
CA VAL A 42 -18.86 -12.27 -0.46
C VAL A 42 -19.93 -11.46 -1.19
N ASP A 43 -20.36 -10.33 -0.62
CA ASP A 43 -21.30 -9.38 -1.25
C ASP A 43 -20.49 -8.17 -1.74
N LYS A 44 -20.02 -8.25 -3.00
CA LYS A 44 -19.23 -7.19 -3.64
C LYS A 44 -20.02 -5.89 -3.78
N ALA A 45 -21.33 -5.97 -4.03
CA ALA A 45 -22.18 -4.81 -4.21
C ALA A 45 -22.34 -4.00 -2.92
N LYS A 46 -22.38 -4.68 -1.77
CA LYS A 46 -22.48 -4.05 -0.45
C LYS A 46 -21.15 -3.86 0.26
N LYS A 47 -20.04 -4.26 -0.36
CA LYS A 47 -18.69 -4.23 0.21
C LYS A 47 -18.58 -4.98 1.54
N LYS A 48 -19.16 -6.18 1.59
CA LYS A 48 -19.21 -7.02 2.80
C LYS A 48 -18.73 -8.44 2.53
N VAL A 49 -18.18 -9.05 3.57
CA VAL A 49 -17.89 -10.49 3.62
C VAL A 49 -18.60 -11.11 4.81
N THR A 50 -19.31 -12.21 4.59
CA THR A 50 -19.88 -13.02 5.67
C THR A 50 -18.80 -13.99 6.13
N VAL A 51 -18.45 -13.97 7.41
CA VAL A 51 -17.37 -14.81 7.96
C VAL A 51 -17.90 -15.58 9.16
N ALA A 52 -17.73 -16.90 9.13
CA ALA A 52 -17.82 -17.77 10.30
C ALA A 52 -16.50 -17.67 11.07
N HIS A 53 -16.45 -16.77 12.05
CA HIS A 53 -15.22 -16.47 12.77
C HIS A 53 -15.09 -17.24 14.08
N GLU A 54 -13.85 -17.51 14.47
CA GLU A 54 -13.47 -18.07 15.76
C GLU A 54 -13.70 -17.06 16.88
N GLU A 55 -13.62 -17.53 18.14
CA GLU A 55 -13.70 -16.65 19.30
C GLU A 55 -12.61 -15.56 19.23
N ILE A 56 -13.04 -14.31 19.44
CA ILE A 56 -12.13 -13.19 19.64
C ILE A 56 -12.10 -12.92 21.15
N LYS A 57 -11.03 -13.39 21.77
CA LYS A 57 -10.83 -13.32 23.23
C LYS A 57 -11.08 -11.91 23.77
N ASN A 58 -11.89 -11.83 24.83
CA ASN A 58 -12.29 -10.59 25.50
C ASN A 58 -13.11 -9.61 24.64
N TYR A 59 -13.70 -10.06 23.52
CA TYR A 59 -14.53 -9.19 22.68
C TYR A 59 -15.83 -9.86 22.23
N MET A 60 -15.74 -11.01 21.56
CA MET A 60 -16.92 -11.69 21.01
C MET A 60 -16.70 -13.20 20.85
N GLU A 61 -17.76 -13.97 21.12
CA GLU A 61 -17.77 -15.42 20.89
C GLU A 61 -17.78 -15.75 19.40
N ALA A 62 -17.44 -16.99 19.05
CA ALA A 62 -17.45 -17.47 17.67
C ALA A 62 -18.87 -17.41 17.07
N MET A 63 -19.01 -16.74 15.92
CA MET A 63 -20.29 -16.67 15.20
C MET A 63 -20.11 -16.43 13.70
N THR A 64 -21.21 -16.50 12.95
CA THR A 64 -21.24 -16.18 11.52
C THR A 64 -21.96 -14.87 11.29
N MET A 65 -21.26 -13.86 10.78
CA MET A 65 -21.84 -12.54 10.54
C MET A 65 -21.19 -11.79 9.39
N ASP A 66 -21.86 -10.73 8.95
CA ASP A 66 -21.37 -9.83 7.91
C ASP A 66 -20.42 -8.79 8.46
N PHE A 67 -19.25 -8.69 7.84
CA PHE A 67 -18.27 -7.66 8.11
C PHE A 67 -18.12 -6.72 6.91
N PRO A 68 -18.21 -5.40 7.11
CA PRO A 68 -17.76 -4.44 6.09
C PRO A 68 -16.28 -4.62 5.81
N VAL A 69 -15.89 -4.51 4.54
CA VAL A 69 -14.49 -4.59 4.11
C VAL A 69 -14.02 -3.20 3.69
N LYS A 70 -12.88 -2.78 4.23
CA LYS A 70 -12.29 -1.47 3.89
C LYS A 70 -11.79 -1.41 2.46
N ASP A 71 -11.07 -2.45 2.04
CA ASP A 71 -10.38 -2.50 0.76
C ASP A 71 -11.20 -3.26 -0.30
N ASP A 72 -11.74 -2.54 -1.28
CA ASP A 72 -12.57 -3.14 -2.35
C ASP A 72 -11.85 -4.24 -3.14
N PHE A 73 -10.53 -4.10 -3.34
CA PHE A 73 -9.76 -5.06 -4.12
C PHE A 73 -9.73 -6.44 -3.46
N VAL A 74 -9.79 -6.51 -2.12
CA VAL A 74 -9.79 -7.77 -1.37
C VAL A 74 -11.02 -8.61 -1.70
N LEU A 75 -12.18 -7.97 -1.92
CA LEU A 75 -13.42 -8.67 -2.26
C LEU A 75 -13.33 -9.43 -3.59
N ASN A 76 -12.38 -9.08 -4.46
CA ASN A 76 -12.14 -9.82 -5.69
C ASN A 76 -11.33 -11.11 -5.48
N ASP A 77 -10.50 -11.15 -4.45
CA ASP A 77 -9.64 -12.28 -4.11
C ASP A 77 -10.30 -13.23 -3.08
N LEU A 78 -11.31 -12.75 -2.33
CA LEU A 78 -12.08 -13.59 -1.41
C LEU A 78 -13.03 -14.53 -2.15
N THR A 79 -12.96 -15.80 -1.80
CA THR A 79 -13.83 -16.86 -2.33
C THR A 79 -14.59 -17.53 -1.19
N LYS A 80 -15.74 -18.13 -1.53
CA LYS A 80 -16.51 -18.93 -0.57
C LYS A 80 -15.64 -20.08 -0.05
N ASP A 81 -15.78 -20.37 1.24
CA ASP A 81 -15.09 -21.40 2.01
C ASP A 81 -13.59 -21.15 2.28
N ALA A 82 -13.07 -19.99 1.84
CA ALA A 82 -11.71 -19.56 2.15
C ALA A 82 -11.53 -19.32 3.65
N ASP A 83 -10.52 -19.92 4.26
CA ASP A 83 -10.10 -19.53 5.60
C ASP A 83 -9.30 -18.23 5.48
N ILE A 84 -9.60 -17.29 6.35
CA ILE A 84 -9.01 -15.96 6.37
C ILE A 84 -8.54 -15.57 7.76
N ARG A 85 -7.51 -14.75 7.78
CA ARG A 85 -7.13 -13.89 8.90
C ARG A 85 -7.31 -12.45 8.45
N ALA A 86 -7.91 -11.61 9.28
CA ALA A 86 -8.03 -10.17 9.04
C ALA A 86 -7.93 -9.42 10.37
N ASP A 87 -7.62 -8.13 10.30
CA ASP A 87 -7.72 -7.24 11.45
C ASP A 87 -9.15 -6.70 11.51
N LEU A 88 -9.84 -6.99 12.61
CA LEU A 88 -11.12 -6.39 12.96
C LEU A 88 -10.89 -5.10 13.71
N ILE A 89 -11.25 -3.99 13.08
CA ILE A 89 -11.17 -2.66 13.65
C ILE A 89 -12.52 -2.33 14.25
N VAL A 90 -12.53 -1.85 15.49
CA VAL A 90 -13.74 -1.43 16.21
C VAL A 90 -13.49 -0.02 16.72
N ASP A 91 -14.21 0.94 16.15
CA ASP A 91 -14.09 2.34 16.49
C ASP A 91 -15.48 2.92 16.76
N LYS A 92 -15.76 3.18 18.06
CA LYS A 92 -17.06 3.64 18.56
C LYS A 92 -18.19 2.69 18.12
N ASP A 93 -19.05 3.14 17.21
CA ASP A 93 -20.21 2.39 16.70
C ASP A 93 -19.93 1.72 15.33
N ALA A 94 -18.70 1.83 14.82
CA ALA A 94 -18.30 1.27 13.54
C ALA A 94 -17.33 0.10 13.71
N PHE A 95 -17.43 -0.88 12.80
CA PHE A 95 -16.47 -1.97 12.70
C PHE A 95 -16.28 -2.40 11.25
N TRP A 96 -15.07 -2.86 10.91
CA TRP A 96 -14.74 -3.36 9.59
C TRP A 96 -13.52 -4.28 9.63
N LEU A 97 -13.30 -4.99 8.53
CA LEU A 97 -12.11 -5.79 8.31
C LEU A 97 -11.14 -5.11 7.34
N GLU A 98 -9.86 -5.21 7.66
CA GLU A 98 -8.73 -4.81 6.82
C GLU A 98 -7.55 -5.80 7.00
N ASN A 99 -6.47 -5.63 6.23
CA ASN A 99 -5.26 -6.46 6.33
C ASN A 99 -5.52 -7.98 6.18
N PHE A 100 -6.30 -8.35 5.17
CA PHE A 100 -6.67 -9.75 4.92
C PHE A 100 -5.47 -10.63 4.51
N SER A 101 -5.50 -11.87 4.98
CA SER A 101 -4.64 -12.98 4.58
C SER A 101 -5.51 -14.22 4.40
N ILE A 102 -5.47 -14.87 3.24
CA ILE A 102 -6.20 -16.11 2.96
C ILE A 102 -5.31 -17.27 3.43
N THR A 103 -5.72 -17.97 4.49
CA THR A 103 -4.90 -18.95 5.22
C THR A 103 -5.12 -20.40 4.79
N ALA A 104 -6.24 -20.74 4.12
CA ALA A 104 -6.43 -22.04 3.46
C ALA A 104 -7.56 -22.02 2.43
N ALA A 105 -7.38 -22.76 1.32
CA ALA A 105 -8.43 -23.16 0.38
C ALA A 105 -8.90 -24.60 0.69
N PRO A 106 -10.15 -25.00 0.38
CA PRO A 106 -10.88 -26.05 1.12
C PRO A 106 -10.47 -27.49 0.76
N ASP A 107 -9.87 -28.26 1.68
CA ASP A 107 -9.90 -29.75 1.72
C ASP A 107 -9.29 -30.32 3.05
N PRO A 108 -10.01 -31.16 3.82
CA PRO A 108 -9.51 -31.84 5.03
C PRO A 108 -8.49 -32.99 4.82
N ASN A 109 -8.15 -33.41 3.59
CA ASN A 109 -7.08 -34.38 3.31
C ASN A 109 -5.75 -33.75 2.89
N ARG A 110 -5.59 -32.44 3.05
CA ARG A 110 -4.42 -31.71 2.56
C ARG A 110 -3.24 -31.80 3.53
N GLN A 111 -2.08 -32.21 3.00
CA GLN A 111 -0.78 -32.06 3.68
C GLN A 111 -0.55 -30.61 4.13
N ALA A 112 0.26 -30.43 5.18
CA ALA A 112 0.58 -29.14 5.81
C ALA A 112 0.66 -27.99 4.79
N VAL A 113 0.03 -26.87 5.15
CA VAL A 113 -0.05 -25.66 4.31
C VAL A 113 1.33 -25.35 3.74
N VAL A 114 1.50 -25.56 2.43
CA VAL A 114 2.53 -24.87 1.68
C VAL A 114 2.12 -23.40 1.79
N VAL A 115 2.75 -22.66 2.71
CA VAL A 115 2.72 -21.19 2.69
C VAL A 115 3.05 -20.85 1.25
N ASN A 116 2.16 -20.17 0.53
CA ASN A 116 2.50 -19.80 -0.84
C ASN A 116 3.77 -18.94 -0.74
N GLU A 117 4.89 -19.53 -1.18
CA GLU A 117 6.20 -18.93 -1.05
C GLU A 117 6.42 -17.80 -2.07
N ASP A 118 5.42 -17.52 -2.89
CA ASP A 118 5.56 -16.61 -4.02
C ASP A 118 5.27 -15.14 -3.62
N PHE A 119 4.76 -14.89 -2.41
CA PHE A 119 4.33 -13.55 -1.96
C PHE A 119 4.95 -13.09 -0.62
N ALA A 120 5.20 -11.79 -0.51
CA ALA A 120 5.67 -11.08 0.67
C ALA A 120 4.68 -11.19 1.83
N GLN A 121 5.20 -11.57 3.00
CA GLN A 121 4.45 -11.68 4.26
C GLN A 121 5.33 -11.16 5.39
N ILE A 122 4.74 -10.64 6.46
CA ILE A 122 5.51 -10.19 7.64
C ILE A 122 6.37 -11.35 8.15
N GLY A 123 7.66 -11.09 8.36
CA GLY A 123 8.69 -12.06 8.75
C GLY A 123 9.32 -12.83 7.59
N ARG A 124 8.82 -12.68 6.36
CA ARG A 124 9.37 -13.35 5.18
C ARG A 124 10.64 -12.68 4.70
N GLU A 125 11.65 -13.46 4.34
CA GLU A 125 12.84 -12.95 3.65
C GLU A 125 12.49 -12.44 2.25
N VAL A 126 13.00 -11.25 1.92
CA VAL A 126 12.86 -10.66 0.59
C VAL A 126 13.93 -11.23 -0.35
N PRO A 127 13.53 -11.84 -1.48
CA PRO A 127 14.46 -12.31 -2.50
C PRO A 127 15.38 -11.20 -2.99
N ASP A 128 16.57 -11.59 -3.45
CA ASP A 128 17.55 -10.65 -3.96
C ASP A 128 17.23 -10.25 -5.40
N PHE A 129 16.33 -9.28 -5.55
CA PHE A 129 16.00 -8.71 -6.84
C PHE A 129 17.05 -7.69 -7.28
N ARG A 130 17.37 -7.69 -8.58
CA ARG A 130 18.26 -6.71 -9.20
C ARG A 130 17.46 -5.66 -9.94
N LEU A 131 17.93 -4.43 -9.88
CA LEU A 131 17.32 -3.25 -10.49
C LEU A 131 18.42 -2.36 -11.06
N THR A 132 18.01 -1.39 -11.87
CA THR A 132 18.84 -0.28 -12.34
C THR A 132 18.29 1.00 -11.75
N ASN A 133 19.12 1.72 -10.98
CA ASN A 133 18.70 2.97 -10.34
C ASN A 133 18.73 4.16 -11.30
N GLN A 134 18.31 5.33 -10.82
CA GLN A 134 18.23 6.58 -11.59
C GLN A 134 19.58 7.08 -12.13
N ASP A 135 20.69 6.61 -11.55
CA ASP A 135 22.05 6.93 -12.01
C ASP A 135 22.59 5.87 -13.00
N GLY A 136 21.75 4.93 -13.45
CA GLY A 136 22.13 3.84 -14.35
C GLY A 136 22.97 2.74 -13.68
N LYS A 137 23.07 2.73 -12.35
CA LYS A 137 23.82 1.72 -11.61
C LYS A 137 22.95 0.50 -11.34
N SER A 138 23.53 -0.69 -11.50
CA SER A 138 22.89 -1.91 -11.02
C SER A 138 22.92 -1.92 -9.49
N ILE A 139 21.75 -2.12 -8.89
CA ILE A 139 21.55 -2.27 -7.45
C ILE A 139 20.75 -3.55 -7.17
N SER A 140 20.79 -4.00 -5.93
CA SER A 140 20.10 -5.20 -5.46
C SER A 140 19.53 -5.01 -4.06
N PHE A 141 18.56 -5.83 -3.67
CA PHE A 141 18.01 -5.77 -2.30
C PHE A 141 19.05 -6.11 -1.23
N LYS A 142 20.10 -6.87 -1.57
CA LYS A 142 21.24 -7.11 -0.67
C LYS A 142 22.04 -5.86 -0.33
N ASP A 143 22.10 -4.87 -1.22
CA ASP A 143 22.84 -3.62 -0.98
C ASP A 143 22.25 -2.77 0.17
N PHE A 144 21.02 -3.10 0.58
CA PHE A 144 20.30 -2.46 1.67
C PHE A 144 20.33 -3.25 2.99
N ARG A 145 20.96 -4.44 3.04
CA ARG A 145 21.11 -5.20 4.29
C ARG A 145 21.86 -4.37 5.34
N GLY A 146 21.49 -4.56 6.60
CA GLY A 146 21.96 -3.73 7.71
C GLY A 146 21.26 -2.37 7.84
N LYS A 147 20.27 -2.06 6.99
CA LYS A 147 19.47 -0.83 7.03
C LYS A 147 17.98 -1.15 6.99
N ALA A 148 17.18 -0.32 7.64
CA ALA A 148 15.74 -0.34 7.44
C ALA A 148 15.42 0.26 6.06
N LEU A 149 14.68 -0.47 5.24
CA LEU A 149 14.35 -0.09 3.87
C LEU A 149 12.85 0.07 3.71
N ALA A 150 12.38 1.22 3.22
CA ALA A 150 11.04 1.35 2.69
C ALA A 150 11.05 1.25 1.17
N ILE A 151 10.16 0.42 0.62
CA ILE A 151 9.89 0.35 -0.82
C ILE A 151 8.48 0.84 -1.11
N THR A 152 8.31 1.55 -2.22
CA THR A 152 7.00 1.90 -2.79
C THR A 152 7.05 1.76 -4.31
N PHE A 153 5.88 1.66 -4.94
CA PHE A 153 5.75 1.43 -6.38
C PHE A 153 5.13 2.64 -7.08
N ILE A 154 5.75 3.07 -8.19
CA ILE A 154 5.33 4.25 -8.93
C ILE A 154 5.38 4.03 -10.45
N TYR A 155 4.80 4.92 -11.22
CA TYR A 155 5.18 5.15 -12.61
C TYR A 155 5.15 6.67 -12.87
N THR A 156 6.16 7.19 -13.56
CA THR A 156 6.43 8.65 -13.52
C THR A 156 5.32 9.51 -14.13
N ARG A 157 4.55 8.93 -15.05
CA ARG A 157 3.44 9.58 -15.78
C ARG A 157 2.06 9.41 -15.13
N CYS A 158 2.00 8.90 -13.90
CA CYS A 158 0.74 8.77 -13.17
C CYS A 158 0.06 10.13 -12.97
N PRO A 159 -1.17 10.34 -13.48
CA PRO A 159 -1.84 11.62 -13.39
C PRO A 159 -2.56 11.82 -12.05
N LEU A 160 -2.71 10.77 -11.24
CA LEU A 160 -3.53 10.80 -10.02
C LEU A 160 -2.73 11.37 -8.84
N PRO A 161 -3.16 12.52 -8.26
CA PRO A 161 -2.44 13.16 -7.16
C PRO A 161 -2.35 12.31 -5.89
N GLU A 162 -3.35 11.45 -5.66
CA GLU A 162 -3.49 10.59 -4.48
C GLU A 162 -2.76 9.24 -4.62
N TYR A 163 -2.09 8.99 -5.75
CA TYR A 163 -1.36 7.74 -6.00
C TYR A 163 0.15 7.99 -6.01
N CYS A 164 0.83 7.81 -7.15
CA CYS A 164 2.28 7.92 -7.24
C CYS A 164 2.79 9.28 -6.76
N SER A 165 2.05 10.35 -7.04
CA SER A 165 2.44 11.70 -6.59
C SER A 165 2.42 11.83 -5.07
N LEU A 166 1.41 11.28 -4.39
CA LEU A 166 1.34 11.28 -2.94
C LEU A 166 2.44 10.42 -2.31
N MET A 167 2.67 9.21 -2.83
CA MET A 167 3.73 8.32 -2.33
C MET A 167 5.12 8.96 -2.47
N SER A 168 5.40 9.60 -3.60
CA SER A 168 6.66 10.31 -3.84
C SER A 168 6.81 11.57 -2.99
N ARG A 169 5.71 12.31 -2.72
CA ARG A 169 5.73 13.41 -1.74
C ARG A 169 6.07 12.90 -0.35
N ASN A 170 5.38 11.86 0.12
CA ASN A 170 5.64 11.30 1.45
C ASN A 170 7.10 10.82 1.60
N PHE A 171 7.66 10.18 0.57
CA PHE A 171 9.08 9.79 0.57
C PHE A 171 10.01 11.00 0.59
N SER A 172 9.72 12.05 -0.18
CA SER A 172 10.49 13.29 -0.15
C SER A 172 10.43 14.00 1.20
N ASP A 173 9.24 14.08 1.80
CA ASP A 173 9.03 14.64 3.13
C ASP A 173 9.82 13.87 4.19
N LEU A 174 9.87 12.54 4.08
CA LEU A 174 10.70 11.72 4.96
C LEU A 174 12.20 12.00 4.76
N VAL A 175 12.67 12.17 3.53
CA VAL A 175 14.06 12.58 3.25
C VAL A 175 14.37 13.94 3.89
N ASN A 176 13.42 14.88 3.85
CA ASN A 176 13.57 16.20 4.46
C ASN A 176 13.56 16.11 6.00
N GLN A 177 12.66 15.33 6.59
CA GLN A 177 12.60 15.06 8.03
C GLN A 177 13.90 14.44 8.54
N LEU A 178 14.47 13.50 7.77
CA LEU A 178 15.75 12.91 8.13
C LEU A 178 16.89 13.93 8.14
N GLN A 179 16.81 15.08 7.48
CA GLN A 179 17.89 16.08 7.48
C GLN A 179 18.20 16.63 8.88
N SER A 180 17.21 16.68 9.78
CA SER A 180 17.42 17.10 11.18
C SER A 180 17.97 16.00 12.10
N GLU A 181 18.03 14.75 11.63
CA GLU A 181 18.52 13.62 12.42
C GLU A 181 20.06 13.52 12.41
N THR A 182 20.61 12.74 13.34
CA THR A 182 22.05 12.48 13.41
C THR A 182 22.55 11.71 12.18
N ALA A 183 23.85 11.81 11.88
CA ALA A 183 24.46 11.04 10.80
C ALA A 183 24.29 9.53 10.98
N GLU A 184 24.29 9.04 12.22
CA GLU A 184 24.04 7.64 12.54
C GLU A 184 22.62 7.22 12.15
N GLN A 185 21.59 7.95 12.58
CA GLN A 185 20.19 7.65 12.24
C GLN A 185 19.96 7.70 10.73
N LYS A 186 20.46 8.74 10.04
CA LYS A 186 20.40 8.84 8.57
C LYS A 186 21.02 7.62 7.89
N SER A 187 22.12 7.10 8.43
CA SER A 187 22.83 5.97 7.84
C SER A 187 22.03 4.65 7.91
N LYS A 188 21.10 4.52 8.87
CA LYS A 188 20.29 3.32 9.12
C LYS A 188 19.02 3.21 8.27
N ILE A 189 18.60 4.27 7.57
CA ILE A 189 17.33 4.29 6.80
C ILE A 189 17.58 4.48 5.31
N ARG A 190 16.88 3.72 4.47
CA ARG A 190 16.87 3.86 3.00
C ARG A 190 15.46 3.80 2.45
N LEU A 191 15.24 4.50 1.35
CA LEU A 191 13.99 4.53 0.60
C LEU A 191 14.25 4.13 -0.85
N LEU A 192 13.34 3.36 -1.42
CA LEU A 192 13.42 2.91 -2.81
C LEU A 192 12.05 2.99 -3.47
N SER A 193 11.91 3.82 -4.49
CA SER A 193 10.73 3.81 -5.37
C SER A 193 11.03 2.94 -6.59
N ILE A 194 10.20 1.91 -6.83
CA ILE A 194 10.35 1.00 -7.96
C ILE A 194 9.33 1.38 -9.02
N SER A 195 9.80 1.73 -10.22
CA SER A 195 8.91 1.95 -11.35
C SER A 195 8.37 0.64 -11.91
N PHE A 196 7.06 0.61 -12.15
CA PHE A 196 6.41 -0.49 -12.87
C PHE A 196 6.06 -0.17 -14.34
N ASP A 197 6.58 0.92 -14.89
CA ASP A 197 6.48 1.30 -16.32
C ASP A 197 7.88 1.34 -16.97
N PRO A 198 8.60 0.20 -17.04
CA PRO A 198 9.98 0.16 -17.54
C PRO A 198 10.13 0.56 -19.01
N GLN A 199 9.05 0.49 -19.80
CA GLN A 199 9.04 0.94 -21.19
C GLN A 199 9.16 2.46 -21.30
N THR A 200 8.64 3.20 -20.31
CA THR A 200 8.66 4.65 -20.31
C THR A 200 9.73 5.22 -19.37
N ASP A 201 9.87 4.63 -18.18
CA ASP A 201 10.63 5.16 -17.05
C ASP A 201 12.10 4.74 -17.10
N THR A 202 12.85 5.34 -18.02
CA THR A 202 14.31 5.16 -18.08
C THR A 202 15.00 5.70 -16.82
N PRO A 203 16.24 5.28 -16.51
CA PRO A 203 17.02 5.86 -15.41
C PRO A 203 17.05 7.39 -15.43
N GLN A 204 17.19 7.99 -16.62
CA GLN A 204 17.17 9.44 -16.78
C GLN A 204 15.82 10.05 -16.39
N LYS A 205 14.69 9.49 -16.83
CA LYS A 205 13.37 10.00 -16.43
C LYS A 205 13.10 9.83 -14.95
N LEU A 206 13.53 8.71 -14.35
CA LEU A 206 13.44 8.50 -12.91
C LEU A 206 14.25 9.54 -12.14
N LYS A 207 15.43 9.90 -12.66
CA LYS A 207 16.25 10.97 -12.09
C LYS A 207 15.52 12.31 -12.15
N GLU A 208 15.01 12.69 -13.32
CA GLU A 208 14.24 13.92 -13.51
C GLU A 208 13.00 13.97 -12.60
N TYR A 209 12.26 12.86 -12.50
CA TYR A 209 11.10 12.73 -11.62
C TYR A 209 11.50 12.93 -10.16
N GLY A 210 12.50 12.20 -9.64
CA GLY A 210 12.95 12.31 -8.26
C GLY A 210 13.50 13.70 -7.91
N LEU A 211 14.25 14.33 -8.83
CA LEU A 211 14.72 15.71 -8.67
C LEU A 211 13.56 16.71 -8.53
N GLY A 212 12.42 16.46 -9.19
CA GLY A 212 11.21 17.25 -9.05
C GLY A 212 10.66 17.27 -7.61
N TYR A 213 10.86 16.19 -6.84
CA TYR A 213 10.40 16.06 -5.46
C TYR A 213 11.43 16.53 -4.43
N LEU A 214 12.73 16.27 -4.66
CA LEU A 214 13.81 16.68 -3.76
C LEU A 214 14.09 18.19 -3.78
N GLY A 215 13.50 18.92 -4.74
CA GLY A 215 13.61 20.37 -4.84
C GLY A 215 14.92 20.86 -5.49
N LYS A 216 15.00 22.18 -5.69
CA LYS A 216 16.13 22.87 -6.35
C LYS A 216 17.24 23.31 -5.37
N GLY A 217 17.33 22.68 -4.20
CA GLY A 217 18.41 22.95 -3.24
C GLY A 217 19.78 22.60 -3.83
N ALA A 218 20.85 23.19 -3.28
CA ALA A 218 22.17 23.24 -3.92
C ALA A 218 22.79 21.88 -4.32
N LYS A 219 22.34 20.75 -3.75
CA LYS A 219 22.69 19.38 -4.17
C LYS A 219 21.57 18.39 -3.81
N PRO A 220 20.63 18.08 -4.71
CA PRO A 220 19.73 16.95 -4.51
C PRO A 220 20.55 15.67 -4.43
N ASP A 221 20.34 14.88 -3.37
CA ASP A 221 21.14 13.70 -3.07
C ASP A 221 20.23 12.46 -2.98
N PHE A 222 20.53 11.47 -3.82
CA PHE A 222 19.84 10.17 -3.86
C PHE A 222 20.46 9.13 -2.92
N THR A 223 21.29 9.53 -1.94
CA THR A 223 21.89 8.60 -0.95
C THR A 223 20.85 7.92 -0.05
N ILE A 224 19.79 8.63 0.32
CA ILE A 224 18.70 8.11 1.17
C ILE A 224 17.59 7.51 0.31
N TRP A 225 17.11 8.26 -0.68
CA TRP A 225 16.02 7.85 -1.56
C TRP A 225 16.54 7.59 -2.97
N GLN A 226 16.38 6.36 -3.44
CA GLN A 226 16.68 5.98 -4.82
C GLN A 226 15.40 5.67 -5.57
N LEU A 227 15.45 5.86 -6.89
CA LEU A 227 14.40 5.43 -7.80
C LEU A 227 15.01 4.41 -8.76
N ALA A 228 14.31 3.31 -9.01
CA ALA A 228 14.84 2.24 -9.83
C ALA A 228 13.78 1.60 -10.69
N THR A 229 14.22 0.92 -11.75
CA THR A 229 13.39 0.09 -12.61
C THR A 229 14.16 -1.18 -12.98
N ALA A 230 13.50 -2.12 -13.65
CA ALA A 230 14.13 -3.31 -14.21
C ALA A 230 13.47 -3.64 -15.56
N GLN A 231 13.82 -4.78 -16.16
CA GLN A 231 13.08 -5.27 -17.32
C GLN A 231 11.66 -5.70 -16.92
N ASP A 232 10.69 -5.63 -17.84
CA ASP A 232 9.27 -5.95 -17.59
C ASP A 232 9.04 -7.24 -16.79
N ALA A 233 9.69 -8.34 -17.18
CA ALA A 233 9.53 -9.61 -16.49
C ALA A 233 9.98 -9.56 -15.03
N GLN A 234 11.07 -8.83 -14.75
CA GLN A 234 11.60 -8.68 -13.40
C GLN A 234 10.76 -7.72 -12.57
N VAL A 235 10.33 -6.59 -13.15
CA VAL A 235 9.38 -5.67 -12.50
C VAL A 235 8.10 -6.40 -12.12
N LYS A 236 7.55 -7.21 -13.03
CA LYS A 236 6.35 -8.01 -12.77
C LYS A 236 6.57 -9.01 -11.64
N THR A 237 7.69 -9.72 -11.64
CA THR A 237 8.06 -10.66 -10.56
C THR A 237 8.15 -9.95 -9.19
N ILE A 238 8.77 -8.76 -9.16
CA ILE A 238 8.90 -7.96 -7.92
C ILE A 238 7.50 -7.49 -7.47
N ALA A 239 6.71 -6.94 -8.38
CA ALA A 239 5.36 -6.47 -8.11
C ALA A 239 4.47 -7.60 -7.58
N GLU A 240 4.47 -8.75 -8.24
CA GLU A 240 3.76 -9.95 -7.82
C GLU A 240 4.21 -10.38 -6.43
N PHE A 241 5.52 -10.49 -6.18
CA PHE A 241 6.04 -10.83 -4.85
C PHE A 241 5.50 -9.88 -3.79
N PHE A 242 5.51 -8.57 -4.00
CA PHE A 242 5.00 -7.60 -3.02
C PHE A 242 3.47 -7.40 -3.04
N GLY A 243 2.75 -8.19 -3.83
CA GLY A 243 1.29 -8.12 -3.93
C GLY A 243 0.78 -6.83 -4.58
N LEU A 244 1.60 -6.16 -5.38
CA LEU A 244 1.19 -5.06 -6.26
C LEU A 244 0.47 -5.64 -7.47
N ARG A 245 -0.77 -5.19 -7.71
CA ARG A 245 -1.51 -5.51 -8.92
C ARG A 245 -1.46 -4.30 -9.83
N TYR A 246 -1.13 -4.50 -11.10
CA TYR A 246 -1.19 -3.43 -12.09
C TYR A 246 -1.51 -3.98 -13.48
N GLU A 247 -2.21 -3.18 -14.27
CA GLU A 247 -2.58 -3.48 -15.65
C GLU A 247 -2.64 -2.18 -16.47
N THR A 248 -2.20 -2.24 -17.73
CA THR A 248 -2.40 -1.12 -18.66
C THR A 248 -3.89 -0.93 -18.94
N ASP A 249 -4.38 0.30 -18.94
CA ASP A 249 -5.78 0.58 -19.27
C ASP A 249 -6.04 0.33 -20.77
N GLU A 250 -7.06 -0.47 -21.06
CA GLU A 250 -7.46 -0.84 -22.43
C GLU A 250 -8.02 0.35 -23.24
N ALA A 251 -8.71 1.28 -22.58
CA ALA A 251 -9.29 2.46 -23.20
C ALA A 251 -8.25 3.58 -23.40
N ASP A 252 -7.32 3.72 -22.46
CA ASP A 252 -6.20 4.65 -22.55
C ASP A 252 -4.88 3.95 -22.19
N LYS A 253 -4.15 3.48 -23.21
CA LYS A 253 -2.85 2.82 -23.04
C LYS A 253 -1.77 3.72 -22.41
N THR A 254 -2.08 5.00 -22.19
CA THR A 254 -1.22 5.90 -21.44
C THR A 254 -1.40 5.81 -19.92
N GLN A 255 -2.41 5.09 -19.45
CA GLN A 255 -2.70 4.87 -18.05
C GLN A 255 -2.40 3.44 -17.63
N ILE A 256 -2.04 3.29 -16.37
CA ILE A 256 -1.87 1.98 -15.73
C ILE A 256 -2.75 2.00 -14.49
N LYS A 257 -3.73 1.09 -14.44
CA LYS A 257 -4.50 0.84 -13.22
C LYS A 257 -3.61 0.06 -12.28
N HIS A 258 -3.54 0.47 -11.02
CA HIS A 258 -2.71 -0.25 -10.07
C HIS A 258 -3.23 -0.12 -8.64
N SER A 259 -2.95 -1.12 -7.81
CA SER A 259 -3.04 -1.00 -6.37
C SER A 259 -1.86 -0.22 -5.81
N LEU A 260 -1.91 0.14 -4.52
CA LEU A 260 -0.79 0.76 -3.82
C LEU A 260 -0.17 -0.22 -2.83
N ARG A 261 1.15 -0.18 -2.76
CA ARG A 261 1.92 -0.98 -1.81
C ARG A 261 3.13 -0.18 -1.36
N THR A 262 3.26 -0.03 -0.05
CA THR A 262 4.50 0.43 0.59
C THR A 262 4.92 -0.61 1.61
N ILE A 263 6.18 -1.05 1.59
CA ILE A 263 6.67 -2.13 2.44
C ILE A 263 7.87 -1.64 3.22
N VAL A 264 7.90 -1.94 4.51
CA VAL A 264 9.08 -1.75 5.37
C VAL A 264 9.78 -3.10 5.51
N ILE A 265 11.08 -3.11 5.22
CA ILE A 265 11.97 -4.26 5.31
C ILE A 265 12.98 -3.97 6.42
N ALA A 266 13.16 -4.92 7.33
CA ALA A 266 14.09 -4.82 8.43
C ALA A 266 15.55 -5.01 7.96
N PRO A 267 16.55 -4.58 8.75
CA PRO A 267 17.98 -4.75 8.45
C PRO A 267 18.42 -6.18 8.08
N ASP A 268 17.75 -7.20 8.61
CA ASP A 268 18.00 -8.61 8.31
C ASP A 268 17.45 -9.06 6.95
N GLY A 269 16.71 -8.19 6.25
CA GLY A 269 16.13 -8.47 4.94
C GLY A 269 14.73 -9.04 4.96
N LYS A 270 14.07 -9.08 6.12
CA LYS A 270 12.71 -9.59 6.23
C LYS A 270 11.68 -8.48 6.17
N VAL A 271 10.53 -8.79 5.59
CA VAL A 271 9.37 -7.89 5.58
C VAL A 271 8.91 -7.64 7.01
N ARG A 272 8.77 -6.38 7.40
CA ARG A 272 8.31 -5.95 8.71
C ARG A 272 6.87 -5.46 8.69
N LYS A 273 6.53 -4.62 7.72
CA LYS A 273 5.22 -3.98 7.59
C LYS A 273 4.85 -3.85 6.12
N ILE A 274 3.57 -4.01 5.81
CA ILE A 274 2.99 -3.76 4.50
C ILE A 274 1.85 -2.75 4.69
N PHE A 275 1.87 -1.69 3.91
CA PHE A 275 0.80 -0.71 3.76
C PHE A 275 0.11 -0.96 2.42
N SER A 276 -1.20 -1.23 2.46
CA SER A 276 -1.98 -1.65 1.30
C SER A 276 -2.63 -0.51 0.49
N GLY A 277 -2.41 0.74 0.92
CA GLY A 277 -3.06 1.95 0.40
C GLY A 277 -2.16 3.20 0.47
N ASN A 278 -2.77 4.37 0.44
CA ASN A 278 -2.13 5.69 0.51
C ASN A 278 -2.34 6.46 1.83
N GLU A 279 -3.01 5.85 2.79
CA GLU A 279 -3.53 6.49 4.01
C GLU A 279 -2.45 6.63 5.08
N TRP A 280 -1.33 5.93 4.90
CA TRP A 280 -0.19 6.04 5.79
C TRP A 280 0.47 7.41 5.66
N THR A 281 0.94 7.93 6.79
CA THR A 281 1.61 9.23 6.86
C THR A 281 3.15 9.09 6.87
N THR A 282 3.84 10.18 6.53
CA THR A 282 5.30 10.27 6.64
C THR A 282 5.80 9.90 8.03
N ASP A 283 5.12 10.36 9.09
CA ASP A 283 5.49 10.07 10.47
C ASP A 283 5.28 8.59 10.85
N GLU A 284 4.19 7.96 10.37
CA GLU A 284 3.97 6.53 10.58
C GLU A 284 5.04 5.69 9.88
N LEU A 285 5.39 6.04 8.64
CA LEU A 285 6.46 5.36 7.91
C LEU A 285 7.81 5.55 8.60
N TYR A 286 8.13 6.77 9.05
CA TYR A 286 9.36 7.05 9.80
C TYR A 286 9.43 6.24 11.10
N LYS A 287 8.33 6.18 11.87
CA LYS A 287 8.27 5.39 13.10
C LYS A 287 8.52 3.91 12.83
N GLU A 288 7.93 3.33 11.79
CA GLU A 288 8.16 1.93 11.44
C GLU A 288 9.60 1.65 11.00
N LEU A 289 10.19 2.55 10.21
CA LEU A 289 11.60 2.47 9.81
C LEU A 289 12.55 2.60 11.00
N TYR A 290 12.27 3.53 11.91
CA TYR A 290 13.05 3.74 13.13
C TYR A 290 13.00 2.50 14.03
N MET A 291 11.80 1.96 14.27
CA MET A 291 11.64 0.72 15.05
C MET A 291 12.35 -0.47 14.38
N ALA A 292 12.31 -0.56 13.06
CA ALA A 292 13.05 -1.59 12.32
C ALA A 292 14.58 -1.44 12.48
N ALA A 293 15.07 -0.21 12.51
CA ALA A 293 16.49 0.11 12.60
C ALA A 293 17.08 -0.11 14.00
N VAL A 294 16.27 0.03 15.06
CA VAL A 294 16.74 -0.05 16.46
C VAL A 294 16.60 -1.44 17.09
N ILE A 295 15.61 -2.25 16.70
CA ILE A 295 15.31 -3.55 17.39
C ILE A 295 16.36 -4.66 17.10
N ASN A 296 17.32 -4.42 16.21
CA ASN A 296 18.37 -5.40 15.87
C ASN A 296 19.76 -5.07 16.48
N ASP A 297 19.86 -4.06 17.34
CA ASP A 297 21.00 -3.82 18.24
C ASP A 297 20.66 -4.38 19.64
#